data_AF-A0A2V7JDB7-F1
#
_entry.id   AF-A0A2V7JDB7-F1
#
_cell.length_a   1.000
_cell.length_b   1.000
_cell.length_c   1.000
_cell.angle_alpha   90.00
_cell.angle_beta   90.00
_cell.angle_gamma   90.00
#
_symmetry.space_group_name_H-M   'P 1'
#
loop_
_entity.id
_entity.type
_entity.pdbx_description
1 polymer ?
#
loop_
_entity_poly.entity_id
_entity_poly.type
_entity_poly.pdbx_seq_one_letter_code
_entity_poly.pdbx_strand_id
1 'polypeptide(L)'
;MTTTRLLVVIGLATAPLAAQHRPAPTGRMMGDPMEMQEMMAPIAQVMLYTPQHLLPRKEALGLTADQVARLTALRDATTAAQDAAMSEAETHLGELQLAADAASPDSGVLKTHFQAAHAAMGRARWLSIRSAMEAKALLTDAQRAELKAWADSLQTWMQQHRQMMKPSPSR
;
A
#
# COMPACT_ATOMS: atom_id res chain seq x y z
N MET A 1 -61.66 45.98 25.99
CA MET A 1 -61.45 46.51 27.35
C MET A 1 -60.31 45.71 27.96
N THR A 2 -59.07 46.20 27.77
CA THR A 2 -58.20 46.84 28.78
C THR A 2 -57.65 45.85 29.82
N THR A 3 -56.41 45.34 29.73
CA THR A 3 -55.06 45.92 29.99
C THR A 3 -54.52 45.26 31.26
N THR A 4 -53.28 44.75 31.24
CA THR A 4 -52.17 45.13 32.15
C THR A 4 -51.07 44.06 32.17
N ARG A 5 -49.87 44.47 31.73
CA ARG A 5 -48.60 43.77 31.86
C ARG A 5 -48.05 43.95 33.27
N LEU A 6 -47.34 42.96 33.80
CA LEU A 6 -46.37 43.15 34.86
C LEU A 6 -45.05 42.44 34.49
N LEU A 7 -44.00 43.24 34.47
CA LEU A 7 -42.61 42.91 34.21
C LEU A 7 -42.02 42.12 35.40
N VAL A 8 -41.20 41.11 35.10
CA VAL A 8 -40.14 40.66 36.00
C VAL A 8 -38.83 40.61 35.22
N VAL A 9 -37.87 41.37 35.72
CA VAL A 9 -36.48 41.51 35.27
C VAL A 9 -35.64 40.47 36.01
N ILE A 10 -34.90 39.62 35.28
CA ILE A 10 -33.68 38.94 35.75
C ILE A 10 -32.81 38.84 34.48
N GLY A 11 -31.80 39.67 34.28
CA GLY A 11 -30.54 39.62 35.02
C GLY A 11 -29.51 38.92 34.13
N LEU A 12 -28.97 39.67 33.15
CA LEU A 12 -27.86 39.26 32.29
C LEU A 12 -26.61 39.02 33.15
N ALA A 13 -26.35 37.77 33.52
CA ALA A 13 -25.06 37.34 34.06
C ALA A 13 -24.27 36.67 32.94
N THR A 14 -23.29 37.39 32.43
CA THR A 14 -22.24 36.92 31.52
C THR A 14 -21.40 35.85 32.23
N ALA A 15 -21.49 34.61 31.77
CA ALA A 15 -20.45 33.61 32.02
C ALA A 15 -19.80 33.27 30.66
N PRO A 16 -18.47 33.36 30.51
CA PRO A 16 -17.84 32.78 29.34
C PRO A 16 -17.99 31.28 29.50
N LEU A 17 -18.84 30.66 28.67
CA LEU A 17 -18.72 29.25 28.40
C LEU A 17 -17.39 29.10 27.66
N ALA A 18 -16.32 28.90 28.43
CA ALA A 18 -15.09 28.36 27.92
C ALA A 18 -15.47 27.00 27.30
N ALA A 19 -15.74 27.02 26.00
CA ALA A 19 -15.77 25.82 25.22
C ALA A 19 -14.43 25.14 25.47
N GLN A 20 -14.45 24.07 26.24
CA GLN A 20 -13.37 23.11 26.25
C GLN A 20 -13.28 22.58 24.83
N HIS A 21 -12.50 23.27 24.00
CA HIS A 21 -11.89 22.68 22.83
C HIS A 21 -11.00 21.58 23.39
N ARG A 22 -11.59 20.40 23.64
CA ARG A 22 -10.81 19.18 23.67
C ARG A 22 -10.11 19.18 22.32
N PRO A 23 -8.77 19.20 22.25
CA PRO A 23 -8.13 18.88 20.99
C PRO A 23 -8.74 17.55 20.55
N ALA A 24 -9.24 17.49 19.32
CA ALA A 24 -9.58 16.23 18.69
C ALA A 24 -8.42 15.26 18.98
N PRO A 25 -8.68 13.99 19.32
CA PRO A 25 -7.61 13.03 19.49
C PRO A 25 -6.88 12.95 18.15
N THR A 26 -5.79 13.70 18.02
CA THR A 26 -4.76 13.54 17.00
C THR A 26 -4.06 12.24 17.35
N GLY A 27 -4.70 11.14 16.98
CA GLY A 27 -4.29 9.82 17.40
C GLY A 27 -4.73 8.78 16.38
N ARG A 28 -3.74 8.36 15.56
CA ARG A 28 -3.55 6.94 15.22
C ARG A 28 -4.42 6.35 14.09
N MET A 29 -4.62 7.06 12.99
CA MET A 29 -5.13 6.43 11.75
C MET A 29 -4.05 5.93 10.77
N MET A 30 -2.77 6.24 10.97
CA MET A 30 -1.69 5.41 10.43
C MET A 30 -1.18 4.53 11.56
N GLY A 31 -1.24 3.21 11.38
CA GLY A 31 -0.56 2.25 12.27
C GLY A 31 0.93 2.57 12.38
N ASP A 32 1.61 2.01 13.39
CA ASP A 32 3.05 2.18 13.51
C ASP A 32 3.70 1.68 12.19
N PRO A 33 4.53 2.48 11.51
CA PRO A 33 5.24 2.04 10.31
C PRO A 33 6.02 0.73 10.52
N MET A 34 6.38 0.38 11.77
CA MET A 34 6.95 -0.93 12.10
C MET A 34 5.95 -2.09 11.92
N GLU A 35 4.71 -1.94 12.36
CA GLU A 35 3.69 -2.99 12.23
C GLU A 35 3.37 -3.27 10.74
N MET A 36 3.32 -2.21 9.91
CA MET A 36 3.19 -2.39 8.45
C MET A 36 4.41 -3.09 7.85
N GLN A 37 5.64 -2.75 8.29
CA GLN A 37 6.85 -3.36 7.77
C GLN A 37 6.92 -4.86 8.10
N GLU A 38 6.56 -5.25 9.33
CA GLU A 38 6.53 -6.65 9.75
C GLU A 38 5.47 -7.45 8.98
N MET A 39 4.30 -6.87 8.75
CA MET A 39 3.23 -7.50 7.98
C MET A 39 3.62 -7.72 6.52
N MET A 40 4.36 -6.79 5.92
CA MET A 40 4.78 -6.86 4.52
C MET A 40 6.06 -7.67 4.28
N ALA A 41 6.82 -8.00 5.34
CA ALA A 41 8.10 -8.70 5.23
C ALA A 41 8.02 -10.04 4.47
N PRO A 42 7.05 -10.93 4.72
CA PRO A 42 6.94 -12.20 3.98
C PRO A 42 6.71 -11.98 2.48
N ILE A 43 5.89 -10.97 2.13
CA ILE A 43 5.63 -10.59 0.75
C ILE A 43 6.88 -9.98 0.11
N ALA A 44 7.61 -9.12 0.83
CA ALA A 44 8.85 -8.55 0.34
C ALA A 44 9.87 -9.64 -0.02
N GLN A 45 9.98 -10.69 0.80
CA GLN A 45 10.86 -11.83 0.53
C GLN A 45 10.50 -12.58 -0.76
N VAL A 46 9.20 -12.76 -1.03
CA VAL A 46 8.73 -13.35 -2.30
C VAL A 46 9.11 -12.45 -3.46
N MET A 47 8.90 -11.14 -3.32
CA MET A 47 9.13 -10.17 -4.38
C MET A 47 10.60 -10.05 -4.79
N LEU A 48 11.56 -10.45 -3.95
CA LEU A 48 12.99 -10.49 -4.33
C LEU A 48 13.26 -11.33 -5.58
N TYR A 49 12.43 -12.34 -5.83
CA TYR A 49 12.58 -13.24 -6.96
C TYR A 49 11.95 -12.74 -8.25
N THR A 50 11.28 -11.58 -8.26
CA THR A 50 10.70 -11.12 -9.52
C THR A 50 11.78 -10.83 -10.56
N PRO A 51 11.48 -11.02 -11.86
CA PRO A 51 12.45 -10.78 -12.93
C PRO A 51 13.10 -9.37 -12.89
N GLN A 52 12.34 -8.33 -12.52
CA GLN A 52 12.86 -6.97 -12.39
C GLN A 52 13.94 -6.83 -11.30
N HIS A 53 13.95 -7.67 -10.27
CA HIS A 53 15.00 -7.68 -9.25
C HIS A 53 16.15 -8.62 -9.62
N LEU A 54 15.90 -9.71 -10.34
CA LEU A 54 16.94 -10.67 -10.71
C LEU A 54 17.82 -10.19 -11.89
N LEU A 55 17.22 -9.63 -12.93
CA LEU A 55 17.94 -9.25 -14.16
C LEU A 55 19.08 -8.24 -13.93
N PRO A 56 18.94 -7.19 -13.07
CA PRO A 56 20.06 -6.30 -12.74
C PRO A 56 21.21 -7.00 -12.01
N ARG A 57 20.97 -8.16 -11.40
CA ARG A 57 21.96 -8.95 -10.65
C ARG A 57 22.52 -10.13 -11.45
N LYS A 58 22.29 -10.15 -12.77
CA LYS A 58 22.63 -11.29 -13.63
C LYS A 58 24.09 -11.75 -13.52
N GLU A 59 25.03 -10.81 -13.39
CA GLU A 59 26.46 -11.11 -13.28
C GLU A 59 26.82 -11.65 -11.90
N ALA A 60 26.32 -11.01 -10.83
CA ALA A 60 26.53 -11.44 -9.46
C ALA A 60 25.98 -12.87 -9.24
N LEU A 61 24.76 -13.12 -9.69
CA LEU A 61 24.10 -14.43 -9.59
C LEU A 61 24.62 -15.46 -10.62
N GLY A 62 25.57 -15.09 -11.49
CA GLY A 62 26.06 -15.98 -12.55
C GLY A 62 24.94 -16.56 -13.42
N LEU A 63 23.93 -15.75 -13.77
CA LEU A 63 22.81 -16.21 -14.57
C LEU A 63 23.28 -16.61 -15.97
N THR A 64 22.86 -17.78 -16.43
CA THR A 64 23.17 -18.23 -17.79
C THR A 64 22.42 -17.40 -18.83
N ALA A 65 22.88 -17.42 -20.09
CA ALA A 65 22.19 -16.73 -21.17
C ALA A 65 20.73 -17.20 -21.35
N ASP A 66 20.46 -18.51 -21.18
CA ASP A 66 19.10 -19.07 -21.22
C ASP A 66 18.25 -18.57 -20.05
N GLN A 67 18.79 -18.54 -18.83
CA GLN A 67 18.09 -17.97 -17.67
C GLN A 67 17.75 -16.49 -17.90
N VAL A 68 18.70 -15.69 -18.40
CA VAL A 68 18.47 -14.28 -18.70
C VAL A 68 17.38 -14.10 -19.77
N ALA A 69 17.40 -14.91 -20.83
CA ALA A 69 16.39 -14.85 -21.88
C ALA A 69 14.98 -15.17 -21.33
N ARG A 70 14.85 -16.25 -20.54
CA ARG A 70 13.57 -16.66 -19.93
C ARG A 70 13.06 -15.63 -18.92
N LEU A 71 13.94 -15.10 -18.08
CA LEU A 71 13.58 -14.05 -17.11
C LEU A 71 13.15 -12.76 -17.81
N THR A 72 13.79 -12.39 -18.91
CA THR A 72 13.41 -11.22 -19.72
C THR A 72 12.02 -11.41 -20.33
N ALA A 73 11.78 -12.56 -20.98
CA ALA A 73 10.46 -12.88 -21.53
C ALA A 73 9.37 -12.89 -20.45
N LEU A 74 9.67 -13.47 -19.28
CA LEU A 74 8.75 -13.49 -18.15
C LEU A 74 8.47 -12.09 -17.61
N ARG A 75 9.48 -11.23 -17.50
CA ARG A 75 9.32 -9.82 -17.12
C ARG A 75 8.36 -9.12 -18.08
N ASP A 76 8.64 -9.19 -19.38
CA ASP A 76 7.92 -8.42 -20.39
C ASP A 76 6.45 -8.88 -20.48
N ALA A 77 6.21 -10.19 -20.44
CA ALA A 77 4.85 -10.75 -20.40
C ALA A 77 4.10 -10.36 -19.12
N THR A 78 4.79 -10.38 -17.97
CA THR A 78 4.17 -9.98 -16.69
C THR A 78 3.83 -8.50 -16.68
N THR A 79 4.75 -7.64 -17.12
CA THR A 79 4.53 -6.19 -17.23
C THR A 79 3.33 -5.88 -18.12
N ALA A 80 3.29 -6.44 -19.33
CA ALA A 80 2.17 -6.22 -20.24
C ALA A 80 0.82 -6.66 -19.64
N ALA A 81 0.79 -7.81 -18.95
CA ALA A 81 -0.42 -8.29 -18.29
C ALA A 81 -0.83 -7.44 -17.07
N GLN A 82 0.15 -6.89 -16.33
CA GLN A 82 -0.11 -5.97 -15.23
C GLN A 82 -0.66 -4.64 -15.72
N ASP A 83 -0.06 -4.08 -16.78
CA ASP A 83 -0.51 -2.83 -17.39
C ASP A 83 -1.95 -2.97 -17.90
N ALA A 84 -2.27 -4.08 -18.55
CA ALA A 84 -3.64 -4.38 -19.00
C ALA A 84 -4.63 -4.46 -17.82
N ALA A 85 -4.26 -5.16 -16.74
CA ALA A 85 -5.10 -5.26 -15.56
C ALA A 85 -5.26 -3.92 -14.82
N MET A 86 -4.22 -3.08 -14.78
CA MET A 86 -4.31 -1.75 -14.19
C MET A 86 -5.15 -0.80 -15.05
N SER A 87 -5.05 -0.87 -16.37
CA SER A 87 -5.91 -0.11 -17.30
C SER A 87 -7.39 -0.50 -17.15
N GLU A 88 -7.69 -1.78 -16.97
CA GLU A 88 -9.04 -2.24 -16.65
C GLU A 88 -9.52 -1.69 -15.31
N ALA A 89 -8.65 -1.70 -14.28
CA ALA A 89 -8.98 -1.12 -12.98
C ALA A 89 -9.31 0.39 -13.07
N GLU A 90 -8.48 1.15 -13.79
CA GLU A 90 -8.70 2.58 -14.04
C GLU A 90 -10.01 2.84 -14.77
N THR A 91 -10.35 2.02 -15.76
CA THR A 91 -11.63 2.10 -16.48
C THR A 91 -12.79 1.94 -15.49
N HIS A 92 -12.76 0.91 -14.65
CA HIS A 92 -13.83 0.71 -13.65
C HIS A 92 -13.87 1.80 -12.59
N LEU A 93 -12.73 2.36 -12.17
CA LEU A 93 -12.71 3.50 -11.25
C LEU A 93 -13.31 4.77 -11.88
N GLY A 94 -13.06 5.01 -13.17
CA GLY A 94 -13.69 6.10 -13.92
C GLY A 94 -15.21 5.96 -13.96
N GLU A 95 -15.70 4.76 -14.30
CA GLU A 95 -17.15 4.48 -14.32
C GLU A 95 -17.78 4.53 -12.92
N LEU A 96 -17.05 4.11 -11.88
CA LEU A 96 -17.49 4.26 -10.50
C LEU A 96 -17.68 5.74 -10.14
N GLN A 97 -16.74 6.61 -10.54
CA GLN A 97 -16.84 8.04 -10.31
C GLN A 97 -18.07 8.63 -11.03
N LEU A 98 -18.27 8.28 -12.31
CA LEU A 98 -19.45 8.72 -13.07
C LEU A 98 -20.77 8.28 -12.41
N ALA A 99 -20.84 7.04 -11.93
CA ALA A 99 -22.01 6.52 -11.23
C ALA A 99 -22.26 7.22 -9.88
N ALA A 100 -21.19 7.66 -9.20
CA ALA A 100 -21.27 8.40 -7.94
C ALA A 100 -21.76 9.84 -8.15
N ASP A 101 -21.43 10.45 -9.28
CA ASP A 101 -21.77 11.84 -9.62
C ASP A 101 -23.19 11.98 -10.22
N ALA A 102 -23.89 10.87 -10.46
CA ALA A 102 -25.27 10.89 -10.95
C ALA A 102 -26.23 11.59 -9.97
N ALA A 103 -27.27 12.23 -10.48
CA ALA A 103 -28.26 12.95 -9.66
C ALA A 103 -28.96 12.06 -8.61
N SER A 104 -29.04 10.75 -8.86
CA SER A 104 -29.43 9.73 -7.90
C SER A 104 -28.48 8.53 -8.04
N PRO A 105 -27.40 8.44 -7.23
CA PRO A 105 -26.41 7.39 -7.36
C PRO A 105 -27.00 6.00 -7.09
N ASP A 106 -26.75 5.05 -7.99
CA ASP A 106 -27.16 3.66 -7.83
C ASP A 106 -26.07 2.85 -7.09
N SER A 107 -26.37 2.44 -5.86
CA SER A 107 -25.47 1.62 -5.04
C SER A 107 -25.09 0.27 -5.65
N GLY A 108 -25.94 -0.33 -6.50
CA GLY A 108 -25.66 -1.57 -7.22
C GLY A 108 -24.63 -1.38 -8.33
N VAL A 109 -24.73 -0.27 -9.08
CA VAL A 109 -23.74 0.12 -10.10
C VAL A 109 -22.40 0.44 -9.45
N LEU A 110 -22.40 1.24 -8.39
CA LEU A 110 -21.20 1.56 -7.62
C LEU A 110 -20.48 0.30 -7.12
N LYS A 111 -21.23 -0.63 -6.53
CA LYS A 111 -20.67 -1.91 -6.06
C LYS A 111 -20.04 -2.71 -7.20
N THR A 112 -20.68 -2.74 -8.37
CA THR A 112 -20.19 -3.48 -9.54
C THR A 112 -18.83 -2.96 -10.00
N HIS A 113 -18.71 -1.65 -10.23
CA HIS A 113 -17.46 -1.05 -10.67
C HIS A 113 -16.37 -1.12 -9.59
N PHE A 114 -16.73 -0.94 -8.32
CA PHE A 114 -15.79 -1.09 -7.20
C PHE A 114 -15.17 -2.49 -7.18
N GLN A 115 -16.00 -3.53 -7.25
CA GLN A 115 -15.54 -4.91 -7.20
C GLN A 115 -14.71 -5.28 -8.42
N ALA A 116 -15.09 -4.82 -9.61
CA ALA A 116 -14.33 -5.06 -10.83
C ALA A 116 -12.95 -4.38 -10.78
N ALA A 117 -12.87 -3.12 -10.35
CA ALA A 117 -11.61 -2.41 -10.16
C ALA A 117 -10.69 -3.16 -9.17
N HIS A 118 -11.21 -3.55 -8.01
CA HIS A 118 -10.44 -4.30 -7.01
C HIS A 118 -10.00 -5.67 -7.50
N ALA A 119 -10.86 -6.37 -8.25
CA ALA A 119 -10.50 -7.65 -8.85
C ALA A 119 -9.34 -7.49 -9.86
N ALA A 120 -9.38 -6.44 -10.68
CA ALA A 120 -8.34 -6.13 -11.65
C ALA A 120 -7.00 -5.76 -10.98
N MET A 121 -7.03 -4.92 -9.94
CA MET A 121 -5.84 -4.63 -9.11
C MET A 121 -5.29 -5.89 -8.44
N GLY A 122 -6.17 -6.73 -7.90
CA GLY A 122 -5.81 -8.02 -7.31
C GLY A 122 -5.12 -8.94 -8.32
N ARG A 123 -5.62 -9.02 -9.56
CA ARG A 123 -4.97 -9.75 -10.65
C ARG A 123 -3.58 -9.20 -10.96
N ALA A 124 -3.43 -7.88 -11.07
CA ALA A 124 -2.12 -7.26 -11.30
C ALA A 124 -1.12 -7.62 -10.19
N ARG A 125 -1.55 -7.59 -8.91
CA ARG A 125 -0.70 -7.98 -7.79
C ARG A 125 -0.36 -9.47 -7.80
N TRP A 126 -1.33 -10.32 -8.12
CA TRP A 126 -1.12 -11.76 -8.22
C TRP A 126 -0.10 -12.11 -9.32
N LEU A 127 -0.15 -11.44 -10.47
CA LEU A 127 0.81 -11.63 -11.56
C LEU A 127 2.26 -11.38 -11.10
N SER A 128 2.49 -10.39 -10.23
CA SER A 128 3.79 -10.13 -9.60
C SER A 128 4.27 -11.31 -8.74
N ILE A 129 3.37 -11.88 -7.92
CA ILE A 129 3.70 -13.01 -7.04
C ILE A 129 3.99 -14.26 -7.87
N ARG A 130 3.14 -14.53 -8.87
CA ARG A 130 3.32 -15.66 -9.78
C ARG A 130 4.63 -15.57 -10.54
N SER A 131 4.96 -14.40 -11.10
CA SER A 131 6.21 -14.22 -11.84
C SER A 131 7.43 -14.39 -10.93
N ALA A 132 7.37 -13.97 -9.67
CA ALA A 132 8.42 -14.24 -8.69
C ALA A 132 8.63 -15.75 -8.48
N MET A 133 7.56 -16.54 -8.41
CA MET A 133 7.66 -17.99 -8.21
C MET A 133 8.17 -18.72 -9.45
N GLU A 134 7.68 -18.35 -10.63
CA GLU A 134 8.17 -18.87 -11.91
C GLU A 134 9.66 -18.53 -12.09
N ALA A 135 10.07 -17.30 -11.80
CA ALA A 135 11.46 -16.87 -11.84
C ALA A 135 12.35 -17.60 -10.82
N LYS A 136 11.86 -17.80 -9.58
CA LYS A 136 12.57 -18.57 -8.55
C LYS A 136 12.86 -20.01 -8.99
N ALA A 137 11.94 -20.62 -9.75
CA ALA A 137 12.10 -21.97 -10.28
C ALA A 137 13.15 -22.06 -11.40
N LEU A 138 13.44 -20.96 -12.09
CA LEU A 138 14.51 -20.90 -13.10
C LEU A 138 15.92 -20.85 -12.48
N LEU A 139 16.03 -20.44 -11.21
CA LEU A 139 17.30 -20.36 -10.50
C LEU A 139 17.78 -21.75 -10.03
N THR A 140 19.09 -21.91 -9.89
CA THR A 140 19.69 -23.04 -9.18
C THR A 140 19.59 -22.86 -7.66
N ASP A 141 19.83 -23.92 -6.90
CA ASP A 141 19.91 -23.82 -5.43
C ASP A 141 21.02 -22.86 -4.97
N ALA A 142 22.17 -22.89 -5.63
CA ALA A 142 23.28 -21.98 -5.34
C ALA A 142 22.87 -20.52 -5.56
N GLN A 143 22.21 -20.21 -6.68
CA GLN A 143 21.72 -18.86 -6.99
C GLN A 143 20.65 -18.40 -5.99
N ARG A 144 19.76 -19.30 -5.56
CA ARG A 144 18.76 -18.99 -4.53
C ARG A 144 19.41 -18.70 -3.17
N ALA A 145 20.44 -19.46 -2.80
CA ALA A 145 21.17 -19.27 -1.56
C ALA A 145 21.95 -17.95 -1.56
N GLU A 146 22.59 -17.60 -2.67
CA GLU A 146 23.30 -16.34 -2.85
C GLU A 146 22.36 -15.14 -2.75
N LEU A 147 21.22 -15.18 -3.44
CA LEU A 147 20.21 -14.12 -3.35
C LEU A 147 19.69 -13.95 -1.91
N LYS A 148 19.49 -15.06 -1.19
CA LYS A 148 19.07 -15.01 0.21
C LYS A 148 20.15 -14.38 1.11
N ALA A 149 21.40 -14.80 0.97
CA ALA A 149 22.51 -14.24 1.75
C ALA A 149 22.66 -12.73 1.51
N TRP A 150 22.53 -12.31 0.25
CA TRP A 150 22.51 -10.89 -0.10
C TRP A 150 21.34 -10.15 0.58
N ALA A 151 20.11 -10.68 0.52
CA ALA A 151 18.95 -10.06 1.14
C ALA A 151 19.08 -9.95 2.67
N ASP A 152 19.57 -11.01 3.31
CA ASP A 152 19.82 -11.04 4.77
C ASP A 152 20.88 -9.99 5.17
N SER A 153 21.90 -9.78 4.33
CA SER A 153 22.93 -8.76 4.58
C SER A 153 22.38 -7.32 4.48
N LEU A 154 21.51 -7.05 3.51
CA LEU A 154 20.81 -5.77 3.41
C LEU A 154 19.90 -5.51 4.62
N GLN A 155 19.17 -6.53 5.06
CA GLN A 155 18.32 -6.43 6.24
C GLN A 155 19.16 -6.08 7.48
N THR A 156 20.30 -6.75 7.65
CA THR A 156 21.23 -6.49 8.76
C THR A 156 21.77 -5.06 8.70
N TRP A 157 22.22 -4.60 7.53
CA TRP A 157 22.71 -3.24 7.33
C TRP A 157 21.63 -2.19 7.64
N MET A 158 20.40 -2.38 7.16
CA MET A 158 19.29 -1.47 7.44
C MET A 158 18.97 -1.40 8.95
N GLN A 159 19.03 -2.54 9.64
CA GLN A 159 18.82 -2.58 11.10
C GLN A 159 19.93 -1.85 11.86
N GLN A 160 21.19 -2.06 11.48
CA GLN A 160 22.34 -1.37 12.08
C GLN A 160 22.27 0.14 11.84
N HIS A 161 22.03 0.56 10.60
CA HIS A 161 21.88 1.97 10.24
C HIS A 161 20.77 2.64 11.05
N ARG A 162 19.63 1.96 11.22
CA ARG A 162 18.53 2.45 12.05
C ARG A 162 18.91 2.61 13.51
N GLN A 163 19.69 1.69 14.09
CA GLN A 163 20.14 1.79 15.49
C GLN A 163 21.05 3.00 15.69
N MET A 164 21.93 3.29 14.73
CA MET A 164 22.83 4.46 14.79
C MET A 164 22.07 5.80 14.69
N MET A 165 20.91 5.83 14.02
CA MET A 165 20.10 7.03 13.83
C MET A 165 19.11 7.31 14.97
N LYS A 166 19.00 6.41 15.97
CA LYS A 166 18.18 6.69 17.15
C LYS A 166 18.92 7.70 18.04
N PRO A 167 18.32 8.84 18.39
CA PRO A 167 18.96 9.79 19.29
C PRO A 167 19.22 9.12 20.64
N SER A 168 20.46 9.22 21.14
CA SER A 168 20.81 8.75 22.48
C SER A 168 19.89 9.43 23.51
N PRO A 169 19.34 8.70 24.50
CA PRO A 169 18.59 9.32 25.57
C PRO A 169 19.51 10.32 26.27
N SER A 170 19.10 11.59 26.28
CA SER A 170 19.76 12.64 27.05
C SER A 170 19.80 12.21 28.52
N ARG A 171 21.01 12.04 29.07
CA ARG A 171 21.21 11.85 30.51
C ARG A 171 20.89 13.13 31.26
#